data_AF-A0A0A8L1J4-F1
#
_entry.id   AF-A0A0A8L1J4-F1
#
_cell.length_a   1.000
_cell.length_b   1.000
_cell.length_c   1.000
_cell.angle_alpha   90.00
_cell.angle_beta   90.00
_cell.angle_gamma   90.00
#
_symmetry.space_group_name_H-M   'P 1'
#
loop_
_entity.id
_entity.type
_entity.pdbx_description
1 polymer ?
#
loop_
_entity_poly.entity_id
_entity_poly.type
_entity_poly.pdbx_seq_one_letter_code
_entity_poly.pdbx_strand_id
1 'polypeptide(L)' 'MTTNQDTEKPQDFKVNLKTITAQELLSKRANMAELFNLLDDSSRTELFLGTAEERERKLASLKDRLQSAKKEVEALKSNN' A
#
# COMPACT_ATOMS: atom_id res chain seq x y z
N MET A 1 41.49 -9.34 29.42
CA MET A 1 40.44 -8.66 28.64
C MET A 1 40.22 -9.46 27.38
N THR A 2 39.12 -10.20 27.30
CA THR A 2 38.72 -10.93 26.08
C THR A 2 37.38 -10.36 25.66
N THR A 3 37.40 -9.60 24.56
CA THR A 3 36.23 -9.01 23.91
C THR A 3 35.41 -10.11 23.25
N ASN A 4 34.25 -10.44 23.82
CA ASN A 4 33.24 -11.26 23.14
C ASN A 4 32.59 -10.39 22.07
N GLN A 5 32.90 -10.67 20.80
CA GLN A 5 32.12 -10.14 19.69
C GLN A 5 30.86 -10.99 19.58
N ASP A 6 29.74 -10.45 20.06
CA ASP A 6 28.41 -10.99 19.79
C ASP A 6 28.12 -10.82 18.30
N THR A 7 28.50 -11.81 17.50
CA THR A 7 28.02 -11.93 16.12
C THR A 7 26.55 -12.31 16.18
N GLU A 8 25.65 -11.32 16.05
CA GLU A 8 24.22 -11.55 15.84
C GLU A 8 24.04 -12.37 14.56
N LYS A 9 23.82 -13.68 14.73
CA LYS A 9 23.39 -14.57 13.66
C LYS A 9 22.06 -14.04 13.12
N PRO A 10 21.86 -13.94 11.79
CA PRO A 10 20.55 -13.61 11.25
C PRO A 10 19.55 -14.65 11.77
N GLN A 11 18.52 -14.16 12.45
CA GLN A 11 17.48 -15.00 13.02
C GLN A 11 16.76 -15.72 11.88
N ASP A 12 16.95 -17.03 11.75
CA ASP A 12 16.20 -17.84 10.79
C ASP A 12 14.70 -17.57 11.02
N PHE A 13 14.01 -17.06 9.99
CA PHE A 13 12.56 -16.92 9.95
C PHE A 13 11.91 -18.32 9.87
N LYS A 14 12.00 -19.10 10.94
CA LYS A 14 11.39 -20.42 11.01
C LYS A 14 9.90 -20.26 11.24
N VAL A 15 9.15 -20.34 10.14
CA VAL A 15 7.69 -20.49 10.17
C VAL A 15 7.38 -21.83 10.84
N ASN A 16 6.70 -21.76 11.97
CA ASN A 16 6.23 -22.94 12.70
C ASN A 16 4.69 -22.92 12.81
N LEU A 17 4.11 -24.01 13.32
CA LEU A 17 2.65 -24.12 13.44
C LEU A 17 2.03 -22.98 14.25
N LYS A 18 2.71 -22.50 15.30
CA LYS A 18 2.27 -21.36 16.09
C LYS A 18 2.27 -20.08 15.26
N THR A 19 3.29 -19.84 14.44
CA THR A 19 3.36 -18.68 13.54
C THR A 19 2.24 -18.70 12.51
N ILE A 20 1.97 -19.86 11.89
CA ILE A 20 0.91 -20.01 10.88
C ILE A 20 -0.47 -19.76 11.50
N THR A 21 -0.76 -20.43 12.62
CA THR A 21 -2.07 -20.31 13.29
C THR A 21 -2.27 -18.93 13.91
N ALA A 22 -1.22 -18.29 14.43
CA ALA A 22 -1.29 -16.91 14.90
C ALA A 22 -1.60 -15.94 13.75
N GLN A 23 -0.95 -16.10 12.60
CA GLN A 23 -1.22 -15.26 11.43
C GLN A 23 -2.67 -15.40 10.95
N GLU A 24 -3.17 -16.62 10.84
CA GLU A 24 -4.56 -16.88 10.43
C GLU A 24 -5.56 -16.26 11.43
N LEU A 25 -5.34 -16.46 12.73
CA LEU A 25 -6.20 -15.92 13.76
C LEU A 25 -6.19 -14.39 13.79
N LEU A 26 -5.01 -13.77 13.67
CA LEU A 26 -4.87 -12.32 13.66
C LEU A 26 -5.54 -11.70 12.44
N SER A 27 -5.36 -12.29 11.25
CA SER A 27 -6.01 -11.83 10.03
C SER A 27 -7.54 -11.90 10.14
N LYS A 28 -8.08 -13.01 10.64
CA LYS A 28 -9.54 -13.15 10.85
C LYS A 28 -10.08 -12.12 11.85
N ARG A 29 -9.35 -11.86 12.94
CA ARG A 29 -9.75 -10.86 13.95
C ARG A 29 -9.71 -9.44 13.40
N ALA A 30 -8.68 -9.08 12.64
CA ALA A 30 -8.55 -7.77 12.01
C ALA A 30 -9.72 -7.52 11.05
N ASN A 31 -10.03 -8.46 10.15
CA ASN A 31 -11.14 -8.34 9.20
C ASN A 31 -12.49 -8.17 9.91
N MET A 32 -12.72 -8.91 11.01
CA MET A 32 -13.95 -8.77 11.80
C MET A 32 -14.04 -7.42 12.51
N ALA A 33 -12.94 -6.92 13.06
CA ALA A 33 -12.91 -5.61 13.72
C ALA A 33 -13.10 -4.47 12.72
N GLU A 34 -12.54 -4.59 11.52
CA GLU A 34 -12.72 -3.65 10.41
C GLU A 34 -14.19 -3.58 9.97
N LEU A 35 -14.89 -4.72 9.86
CA LEU A 35 -16.31 -4.77 9.48
C LEU A 35 -17.21 -3.94 10.42
N PHE A 36 -16.88 -3.89 11.70
CA PHE A 36 -17.61 -3.10 12.70
C PHE A 36 -17.01 -1.71 12.93
N ASN A 37 -16.06 -1.28 12.10
CA ASN A 37 -15.36 -0.01 12.20
C ASN A 37 -14.70 0.22 13.58
N LEU A 38 -14.20 -0.87 14.18
CA LEU A 38 -13.52 -0.87 15.49
C LEU A 38 -11.99 -0.79 15.35
N LEU A 39 -11.47 -0.91 14.14
CA LEU A 39 -10.05 -0.87 13.82
C LEU A 39 -9.75 0.39 13.00
N ASP A 40 -8.83 1.22 13.49
CA ASP A 40 -8.25 2.30 12.69
C ASP A 40 -7.05 1.77 11.92
N ASP A 41 -7.21 1.66 10.60
CA ASP A 41 -6.18 1.20 9.67
C ASP A 41 -5.75 2.31 8.68
N SER A 42 -6.01 3.57 9.04
CA SER A 42 -5.72 4.74 8.20
C SER A 42 -4.24 4.83 7.81
N SER A 43 -3.31 4.68 8.77
CA SER A 43 -1.87 4.78 8.50
C SER A 43 -1.36 3.71 7.54
N ARG A 44 -1.86 2.47 7.66
CA ARG A 44 -1.50 1.38 6.74
C ARG A 44 -2.07 1.66 5.35
N THR A 45 -3.32 2.12 5.29
CA THR A 45 -4.00 2.48 4.05
C THR A 45 -3.28 3.61 3.32
N GLU A 46 -2.85 4.64 4.03
CA GLU A 46 -2.05 5.75 3.47
C GLU A 46 -0.67 5.30 2.99
N LEU A 47 -0.03 4.36 3.68
CA LEU A 47 1.25 3.81 3.21
C LEU A 47 1.12 3.09 1.86
N PHE A 48 0.05 2.33 1.64
CA PHE A 48 -0.15 1.58 0.40
C PHE A 48 -0.75 2.41 -0.74
N LEU A 49 -1.70 3.30 -0.42
CA LEU A 49 -2.43 4.08 -1.43
C LEU A 49 -1.81 5.47 -1.67
N GLY A 50 -0.86 5.88 -0.84
CA GLY A 50 -0.42 7.26 -0.73
C GLY A 50 -1.41 8.11 0.06
N THR A 51 -1.01 9.33 0.41
CA THR A 51 -1.88 10.31 1.08
C THR A 51 -3.05 10.72 0.17
N ALA A 52 -4.14 11.23 0.76
CA ALA A 52 -5.27 11.75 -0.02
C ALA A 52 -4.84 12.83 -1.03
N GLU A 53 -3.91 13.70 -0.63
CA GLU A 53 -3.37 14.77 -1.47
C GLU A 53 -2.56 14.25 -2.67
N GLU A 54 -1.78 13.19 -2.50
CA GLU A 54 -1.04 12.55 -3.59
C GLU A 54 -1.99 11.92 -4.61
N ARG A 55 -3.05 11.27 -4.12
CA ARG A 55 -4.07 10.69 -4.99
C ARG A 55 -4.82 11.75 -5.78
N GLU A 56 -5.18 12.87 -5.13
CA GLU A 56 -5.87 13.98 -5.81
C GLU A 56 -4.96 14.64 -6.86
N ARG A 57 -3.68 14.87 -6.54
CA ARG A 57 -2.70 15.39 -7.51
C ARG A 57 -2.55 14.46 -8.72
N LYS A 58 -2.50 13.14 -8.48
CA LYS A 58 -2.43 12.14 -9.56
C LYS A 58 -3.69 12.17 -10.42
N LEU A 59 -4.87 12.32 -9.82
CA LEU A 59 -6.14 12.43 -10.54
C LEU A 59 -6.18 13.69 -11.42
N ALA A 60 -5.77 14.84 -10.88
CA ALA A 60 -5.71 16.09 -11.62
C ALA A 60 -4.79 15.98 -12.85
N SER A 61 -3.58 15.44 -12.66
CA SER A 61 -2.64 15.21 -13.76
C SER A 61 -3.21 14.30 -14.85
N LEU A 62 -3.95 13.26 -14.48
CA LEU A 62 -4.60 12.36 -15.46
C LEU A 62 -5.74 13.05 -16.21
N LYS A 63 -6.53 13.91 -15.55
CA LYS A 63 -7.57 14.71 -16.20
C LYS A 63 -6.98 15.67 -17.22
N ASP A 64 -5.87 16.34 -16.88
CA ASP A 64 -5.18 17.24 -17.81
C ASP A 64 -4.65 16.50 -19.03
N ARG A 65 -4.02 15.34 -18.82
CA ARG A 65 -3.55 14.47 -19.92
C ARG A 65 -4.70 14.02 -20.82
N LEU A 66 -5.84 13.65 -20.23
CA LEU A 66 -7.04 13.27 -20.99
C LEU A 66 -7.56 14.45 -21.82
N GLN A 67 -7.60 15.66 -21.25
CA GLN A 67 -8.08 16.84 -21.96
C GLN A 67 -7.15 17.22 -23.12
N SER A 68 -5.84 17.16 -22.92
CA SER A 68 -4.85 17.39 -23.98
C SER A 68 -5.00 16.38 -25.11
N ALA A 69 -5.10 15.09 -24.79
CA ALA A 69 -5.29 14.04 -25.79
C ALA A 69 -6.61 14.22 -26.57
N LYS A 70 -7.70 14.64 -25.91
CA LYS A 70 -8.96 14.96 -26.59
C LYS A 70 -8.81 16.10 -27.59
N LYS A 71 -8.12 17.18 -27.19
CA LYS A 71 -7.87 18.32 -28.09
C LYS A 71 -7.02 17.92 -29.30
N GLU A 72 -6.00 17.10 -29.09
CA GLU A 72 -5.15 16.58 -30.17
C GLU A 72 -5.94 15.72 -31.15
N VAL A 73 -6.79 14.82 -30.65
CA VAL A 73 -7.68 14.01 -31.48
C VAL A 73 -8.64 14.87 -32.29
N GLU A 74 -9.26 15.89 -31.70
CA GLU A 74 -10.16 16.78 -32.43
C GLU A 74 -9.41 17.61 -33.49
N ALA A 75 -8.19 18.09 -33.18
CA ALA A 75 -7.35 18.78 -34.16
C ALA A 75 -6.97 17.88 -35.35
N LEU A 76 -6.68 16.60 -35.10
CA LEU A 76 -6.39 15.62 -36.15
C LEU A 76 -7.63 15.30 -37.01
N LYS A 77 -8.83 15.26 -36.40
CA LYS A 77 -10.08 15.08 -37.15
C LYS A 77 -10.42 16.27 -38.04
N SER A 78 -10.13 17.49 -37.60
CA SER A 78 -10.42 18.70 -38.40
C SER A 78 -9.44 18.94 -39.56
N ASN A 79 -8.27 18.28 -39.54
CA ASN A 79 -7.22 18.41 -40.57
C ASN A 79 -7.27 17.31 -41.65
N ASN A 80 -8.24 16.39 -41.58
CA ASN A 80 -8.56 15.38 -42.59
C ASN A 80 -9.92 15.68 -43.21
#